data_AF-A0A8J7F2P1-F1
#
_entry.id   AF-A0A8J7F2P1-F1
#
_cell.length_a   1.000
_cell.length_b   1.000
_cell.length_c   1.000
_cell.angle_alpha   90.00
_cell.angle_beta   90.00
_cell.angle_gamma   90.00
#
_symmetry.space_group_name_H-M   'P 1'
#
loop_
_entity.id
_entity.type
_entity.pdbx_description
1 polymer ?
#
loop_
_entity_poly.entity_id
_entity_poly.type
_entity_poly.pdbx_seq_one_letter_code
_entity_poly.pdbx_strand_id
1 'polypeptide(L)'
;MLNNSYVVWEGASLIDGSPIFLILTGFVSPSSNRKTGRLIQSWILQQEFAPTFAAKQGLDRGICGSCNLKLSQTGSCYVNLAPINNMYRKYVAGTYSKFSKNEIEVLRRYHYPIRIGSYGDPTAVPFYVWEPIILASGSHTGYSHNWKNCKPIWKQYLMASVQSELEARVAQSQGWRTFRIIAPNAPLNDNEILCRHTEDNMIRCEICMLCDGKSNKPNIADRVHGLKWKISNFIKYSEVVI
;
A
#
# COMPACT_ATOMS: atom_id res chain seq x y z
N MET A 1 17.02 -16.40 -16.57
CA MET A 1 15.55 -16.38 -16.76
C MET A 1 14.95 -15.42 -15.76
N LEU A 2 13.96 -14.62 -16.17
CA LEU A 2 13.28 -13.67 -15.27
C LEU A 2 12.41 -14.47 -14.28
N ASN A 3 12.59 -14.23 -12.99
CA ASN A 3 11.72 -14.76 -11.93
C ASN A 3 10.52 -13.85 -11.74
N ASN A 4 9.40 -14.40 -11.24
CA ASN A 4 8.21 -13.59 -10.99
C ASN A 4 8.34 -12.64 -9.78
N SER A 5 9.33 -12.87 -8.90
CA SER A 5 9.40 -12.21 -7.60
C SER A 5 10.82 -12.13 -7.05
N TYR A 6 11.13 -11.02 -6.39
CA TYR A 6 12.47 -10.71 -5.92
C TYR A 6 12.44 -10.05 -4.54
N VAL A 7 13.39 -10.41 -3.68
CA VAL A 7 13.70 -9.63 -2.48
C VAL A 7 14.53 -8.42 -2.91
N VAL A 8 14.02 -7.23 -2.62
CA VAL A 8 14.63 -5.95 -3.00
C VAL A 8 15.56 -5.45 -1.92
N TRP A 9 15.12 -5.51 -0.68
CA TRP A 9 15.81 -4.89 0.44
C TRP A 9 15.43 -5.56 1.75
N GLU A 10 16.37 -5.58 2.68
CA GLU A 10 16.25 -6.09 4.04
C GLU A 10 16.96 -5.10 4.97
N GLY A 11 16.36 -4.78 6.10
CA GLY A 11 16.97 -3.87 7.08
C GLY A 11 16.00 -3.41 8.16
N ALA A 12 16.49 -2.49 8.99
CA ALA A 12 15.71 -1.91 10.08
C ALA A 12 14.64 -0.96 9.54
N SER A 13 13.41 -1.11 10.03
CA SER A 13 12.30 -0.22 9.73
C SER A 13 12.62 1.22 10.17
N LEU A 14 12.32 2.18 9.31
CA LEU A 14 12.38 3.61 9.68
C LEU A 14 11.28 4.02 10.67
N ILE A 15 10.29 3.16 10.93
CA ILE A 15 9.21 3.44 11.89
C ILE A 15 9.63 3.14 13.32
N ASP A 16 10.28 2.01 13.56
CA ASP A 16 10.61 1.56 14.93
C ASP A 16 11.93 0.76 15.06
N GLY A 17 12.69 0.60 13.98
CA GLY A 17 13.95 -0.14 13.97
C GLY A 17 13.83 -1.66 13.84
N SER A 18 12.63 -2.24 13.87
CA SER A 18 12.45 -3.70 13.75
C SER A 18 12.88 -4.23 12.37
N PRO A 19 13.34 -5.49 12.28
CA PRO A 19 13.83 -6.06 11.04
C PRO A 19 12.67 -6.34 10.06
N ILE A 20 12.74 -5.72 8.89
CA ILE A 20 11.75 -5.84 7.81
C ILE A 20 12.41 -6.15 6.47
N PHE A 21 11.61 -6.53 5.49
CA PHE A 21 12.06 -6.79 4.13
C PHE A 21 11.00 -6.38 3.10
N LEU A 22 11.48 -6.00 1.92
CA LEU A 22 10.67 -5.59 0.77
C LEU A 22 10.78 -6.64 -0.34
N ILE A 23 9.63 -7.12 -0.82
CA ILE A 23 9.51 -7.97 -2.00
C ILE A 23 8.77 -7.22 -3.11
N LEU A 24 9.24 -7.36 -4.35
CA LEU A 24 8.44 -7.06 -5.53
C LEU A 24 7.98 -8.35 -6.22
N THR A 25 6.73 -8.35 -6.67
CA THR A 25 6.13 -9.47 -7.41
C THR A 25 5.42 -8.99 -8.65
N GLY A 26 5.33 -9.86 -9.66
CA GLY A 26 4.57 -9.59 -10.88
C GLY A 26 5.43 -9.34 -12.10
N PHE A 27 6.71 -9.71 -12.10
CA PHE A 27 7.59 -9.48 -13.25
C PHE A 27 7.20 -10.34 -14.45
N VAL A 28 6.74 -11.57 -14.21
CA VAL A 28 6.35 -12.53 -15.26
C VAL A 28 4.84 -12.69 -15.31
N SER A 29 4.21 -12.93 -14.16
CA SER A 29 2.78 -13.17 -14.03
C SER A 29 2.16 -12.11 -13.11
N PRO A 30 1.21 -11.29 -13.60
CA PRO A 30 0.60 -10.22 -12.81
C PRO A 30 -0.19 -10.77 -11.61
N SER A 31 -0.57 -9.87 -10.70
CA SER A 31 -1.44 -10.23 -9.58
C SER A 31 -2.77 -10.80 -10.07
N SER A 32 -3.31 -11.80 -9.36
CA SER A 32 -4.68 -12.27 -9.56
C SER A 32 -5.74 -11.24 -9.12
N ASN A 33 -5.34 -10.16 -8.45
CA ASN A 33 -6.22 -9.05 -8.15
C ASN A 33 -6.57 -8.27 -9.43
N ARG A 34 -7.76 -8.53 -9.97
CA ARG A 34 -8.28 -7.87 -11.18
C ARG A 34 -8.26 -6.34 -11.08
N LYS A 35 -8.50 -5.76 -9.89
CA LYS A 35 -8.48 -4.30 -9.66
C LYS A 35 -7.14 -3.67 -10.06
N THR A 36 -6.03 -4.35 -9.78
CA THR A 36 -4.69 -3.77 -9.95
C THR A 36 -4.13 -3.92 -11.36
N GLY A 37 -4.62 -4.88 -12.16
CA GLY A 37 -4.06 -5.14 -13.48
C GLY A 37 -2.57 -5.53 -13.43
N ARG A 38 -1.77 -4.99 -14.35
CA ARG A 38 -0.34 -5.27 -14.56
C ARG A 38 0.58 -4.66 -13.51
N LEU A 39 0.06 -3.85 -12.57
CA LEU A 39 0.86 -3.22 -11.52
C LEU A 39 1.79 -4.23 -10.82
N ILE A 40 3.08 -3.94 -10.81
CA ILE A 40 4.04 -4.60 -9.92
C ILE A 40 3.58 -4.35 -8.49
N GLN A 41 3.47 -5.43 -7.71
CA GLN A 41 3.05 -5.34 -6.32
C GLN A 41 4.27 -5.30 -5.42
N SER A 42 4.24 -4.44 -4.41
CA SER A 42 5.31 -4.31 -3.43
C SER A 42 4.83 -4.67 -2.03
N TRP A 43 5.55 -5.54 -1.34
CA TRP A 43 5.14 -6.13 -0.07
C TRP A 43 6.22 -5.93 0.98
N ILE A 44 5.88 -5.21 2.06
CA ILE A 44 6.78 -4.92 3.17
C ILE A 44 6.35 -5.79 4.34
N LEU A 45 7.24 -6.67 4.79
CA LEU A 45 6.96 -7.68 5.81
C LEU A 45 8.02 -7.61 6.91
N GLN A 46 7.63 -7.93 8.13
CA GLN A 46 8.58 -8.12 9.23
C GLN A 46 9.19 -9.53 9.18
N GLN A 47 10.42 -9.68 9.66
CA GLN A 47 11.25 -10.88 9.45
C GLN A 47 11.01 -12.04 10.43
N GLU A 48 10.43 -11.80 11.60
CA GLU A 48 10.38 -12.76 12.72
C GLU A 48 9.16 -13.69 12.70
N PHE A 49 8.01 -13.21 12.25
CA PHE A 49 6.75 -13.95 12.32
C PHE A 49 5.96 -13.99 11.00
N ALA A 50 5.16 -15.03 10.81
CA ALA A 50 4.24 -15.09 9.69
C ALA A 50 3.26 -13.88 9.71
N PRO A 51 2.97 -13.24 8.56
CA PRO A 51 2.15 -12.03 8.47
C PRO A 51 0.80 -12.11 9.19
N THR A 52 0.08 -13.23 9.10
CA THR A 52 -1.20 -13.38 9.80
C THR A 52 -1.05 -13.42 11.31
N PHE A 53 0.02 -14.07 11.81
CA PHE A 53 0.30 -14.13 13.24
C PHE A 53 0.69 -12.75 13.75
N ALA A 54 1.64 -12.09 13.07
CA ALA A 54 2.12 -10.77 13.43
C ALA A 54 0.99 -9.74 13.52
N ALA A 55 0.13 -9.68 12.50
CA ALA A 55 -0.98 -8.74 12.46
C ALA A 55 -2.02 -9.03 13.57
N LYS A 56 -2.28 -10.30 13.89
CA LYS A 56 -3.19 -10.68 14.97
C LYS A 56 -2.65 -10.29 16.34
N GLN A 57 -1.35 -10.47 16.55
CA GLN A 57 -0.67 -10.15 17.82
C GLN A 57 -0.24 -8.67 17.92
N GLY A 58 -0.36 -7.88 16.85
CA GLY A 58 0.10 -6.49 16.82
C GLY A 58 1.62 -6.33 16.74
N LEU A 59 2.33 -7.36 16.27
CA LEU A 59 3.78 -7.40 16.07
C LEU A 59 4.20 -6.84 14.70
N ASP A 60 3.31 -6.13 14.02
CA ASP A 60 3.50 -5.52 12.70
C ASP A 60 3.75 -4.01 12.78
N ARG A 61 4.12 -3.47 13.95
CA ARG A 61 4.42 -2.04 14.15
C ARG A 61 5.50 -1.54 13.19
N GLY A 62 6.55 -2.32 12.94
CA GLY A 62 7.62 -1.93 12.03
C GLY A 62 7.17 -1.68 10.60
N ILE A 63 6.10 -2.33 10.14
CA ILE A 63 5.60 -2.16 8.77
C ILE A 63 4.32 -1.33 8.71
N CYS A 64 3.51 -1.30 9.77
CA CYS A 64 2.19 -0.65 9.77
C CYS A 64 2.13 0.60 10.67
N GLY A 65 3.15 0.84 11.50
CA GLY A 65 3.21 1.93 12.47
C GLY A 65 1.97 2.03 13.35
N SER A 66 1.43 3.25 13.40
CA SER A 66 0.20 3.60 14.13
C SER A 66 -1.07 3.46 13.28
N CYS A 67 -1.07 2.63 12.22
CA CYS A 67 -2.27 2.41 11.41
C CYS A 67 -3.43 1.91 12.29
N ASN A 68 -4.54 2.65 12.30
CA ASN A 68 -5.73 2.30 13.07
C ASN A 68 -6.47 1.08 12.51
N LEU A 69 -6.24 0.76 11.23
CA LEU A 69 -6.88 -0.36 10.56
C LEU A 69 -6.23 -1.71 10.86
N LYS A 70 -5.17 -1.77 11.69
CA LYS A 70 -4.51 -3.04 12.03
C LYS A 70 -5.48 -4.10 12.56
N LEU A 71 -5.17 -5.36 12.26
CA LEU A 71 -6.00 -6.50 12.69
C LEU A 71 -6.10 -6.58 14.22
N SER A 72 -4.99 -6.34 14.93
CA SER A 72 -4.92 -6.29 16.40
C SER A 72 -5.64 -5.09 17.05
N GLN A 73 -6.04 -4.10 16.26
CA GLN A 73 -6.68 -2.88 16.76
C GLN A 73 -8.19 -2.90 16.47
N THR A 74 -8.56 -2.77 15.20
CA THR A 74 -9.96 -2.67 14.79
C THR A 74 -10.42 -3.89 14.01
N GLY A 75 -9.50 -4.73 13.53
CA GLY A 75 -9.87 -5.83 12.65
C GLY A 75 -10.40 -5.37 11.29
N SER A 76 -10.05 -4.16 10.85
CA SER A 76 -10.57 -3.57 9.60
C SER A 76 -9.55 -3.54 8.46
N CYS A 77 -8.34 -4.11 8.66
CA CYS A 77 -7.28 -4.13 7.66
C CYS A 77 -7.81 -4.71 6.34
N TYR A 78 -7.78 -3.91 5.29
CA TYR A 78 -8.37 -4.28 4.00
C TYR A 78 -7.56 -5.37 3.27
N VAL A 79 -6.29 -5.58 3.64
CA VAL A 79 -5.43 -6.58 3.02
C VAL A 79 -5.82 -7.99 3.44
N ASN A 80 -5.86 -8.92 2.49
CA ASN A 80 -5.97 -10.35 2.78
C ASN A 80 -4.58 -10.91 3.07
N LEU A 81 -4.30 -11.25 4.34
CA LEU A 81 -2.98 -11.69 4.79
C LEU A 81 -2.70 -13.17 4.52
N ALA A 82 -3.73 -14.00 4.32
CA ALA A 82 -3.54 -15.44 4.17
C ALA A 82 -2.62 -15.82 2.98
N PRO A 83 -2.78 -15.22 1.77
CA PRO A 83 -1.85 -15.46 0.67
C PRO A 83 -0.42 -14.97 0.94
N ILE A 84 -0.26 -13.93 1.77
CA ILE A 84 1.03 -13.30 2.09
C ILE A 84 1.90 -14.23 2.94
N ASN A 85 1.30 -15.14 3.72
CA ASN A 85 2.05 -16.17 4.44
C ASN A 85 2.88 -17.07 3.49
N ASN A 86 2.45 -17.29 2.25
CA ASN A 86 3.25 -18.02 1.26
C ASN A 86 4.53 -17.25 0.91
N MET A 87 4.42 -15.92 0.78
CA MET A 87 5.58 -15.06 0.51
C MET A 87 6.57 -15.10 1.66
N TYR A 88 6.08 -14.99 2.88
CA TYR A 88 6.91 -15.13 4.08
C TYR A 88 7.60 -16.50 4.15
N ARG A 89 6.88 -17.61 3.92
CA ARG A 89 7.48 -18.95 3.88
C ARG A 89 8.58 -19.06 2.83
N LYS A 90 8.36 -18.51 1.63
CA LYS A 90 9.36 -18.49 0.56
C LYS A 90 10.61 -17.69 0.96
N TYR A 91 10.42 -16.59 1.70
CA TYR A 91 11.51 -15.77 2.25
C TYR A 91 12.31 -16.51 3.29
N VAL A 92 11.66 -17.12 4.30
CA VAL A 92 12.32 -17.93 5.33
C VAL A 92 13.08 -19.10 4.72
N ALA A 93 12.55 -19.71 3.65
CA ALA A 93 13.25 -20.76 2.90
C ALA A 93 14.46 -20.26 2.09
N GLY A 94 14.70 -18.94 2.00
CA GLY A 94 15.84 -18.37 1.28
C GLY A 94 15.76 -18.49 -0.25
N THR A 95 14.58 -18.74 -0.80
CA THR A 95 14.42 -19.11 -2.24
C THR A 95 14.03 -17.95 -3.15
N TYR A 96 14.01 -16.71 -2.64
CA TYR A 96 13.85 -15.55 -3.51
C TYR A 96 15.16 -15.20 -4.21
N SER A 97 15.06 -14.92 -5.51
CA SER A 97 16.12 -14.20 -6.21
C SER A 97 16.26 -12.79 -5.65
N LYS A 98 17.50 -12.28 -5.62
CA LYS A 98 17.78 -10.90 -5.25
C LYS A 98 17.46 -9.97 -6.41
N PHE A 99 16.81 -8.86 -6.12
CA PHE A 99 16.57 -7.79 -7.07
C PHE A 99 17.88 -7.11 -7.43
N SER A 100 18.08 -6.79 -8.70
CA SER A 100 19.33 -6.24 -9.20
C SER A 100 19.08 -5.13 -10.24
N LYS A 101 20.17 -4.63 -10.82
CA LYS A 101 20.12 -3.67 -11.94
C LYS A 101 19.35 -4.23 -13.14
N ASN A 102 19.33 -5.55 -13.34
CA ASN A 102 18.59 -6.18 -14.43
C ASN A 102 17.10 -5.95 -14.29
N GLU A 103 16.55 -6.11 -13.09
CA GLU A 103 15.12 -5.92 -12.85
C GLU A 103 14.72 -4.43 -12.94
N ILE A 104 15.60 -3.51 -12.56
CA ILE A 104 15.41 -2.07 -12.83
C ILE A 104 15.30 -1.79 -14.33
N GLU A 105 16.18 -2.39 -15.14
CA GLU A 105 16.13 -2.23 -16.60
C GLU A 105 14.87 -2.86 -17.20
N VAL A 106 14.38 -3.97 -16.64
CA VAL A 106 13.09 -4.55 -17.03
C VAL A 106 11.93 -3.59 -16.73
N LEU A 107 11.89 -2.99 -15.54
CA LEU A 107 10.87 -1.99 -15.19
C LEU A 107 10.90 -0.82 -16.18
N ARG A 108 12.10 -0.32 -16.50
CA ARG A 108 12.33 0.79 -17.44
C ARG A 108 11.89 0.45 -18.85
N ARG A 109 12.33 -0.69 -19.38
CA ARG A 109 12.08 -1.10 -20.76
C ARG A 109 10.60 -1.31 -21.06
N TYR A 110 9.87 -1.87 -20.10
CA TYR A 110 8.46 -2.19 -20.27
C TYR A 110 7.51 -1.19 -19.61
N HIS A 111 8.05 -0.13 -18.99
CA HIS A 111 7.29 0.85 -18.21
C HIS A 111 6.29 0.19 -17.26
N TYR A 112 6.72 -0.85 -16.55
CA TYR A 112 5.83 -1.57 -15.66
C TYR A 112 5.44 -0.71 -14.46
N PRO A 113 4.16 -0.30 -14.35
CA PRO A 113 3.75 0.58 -13.28
C PRO A 113 3.82 -0.16 -11.94
N ILE A 114 4.10 0.56 -10.86
CA ILE A 114 4.24 -0.03 -9.53
C ILE A 114 3.15 0.43 -8.56
N ARG A 115 2.62 -0.50 -7.77
CA ARG A 115 1.83 -0.20 -6.59
C ARG A 115 2.74 -0.23 -5.37
N ILE A 116 3.05 0.94 -4.85
CA ILE A 116 3.86 1.18 -3.66
C ILE A 116 2.99 0.92 -2.42
N GLY A 117 3.37 -0.05 -1.60
CA GLY A 117 2.63 -0.44 -0.40
C GLY A 117 1.39 -1.31 -0.67
N SER A 118 1.53 -2.45 -1.36
CA SER A 118 0.45 -3.44 -1.44
C SER A 118 0.12 -4.04 -0.07
N TYR A 119 1.12 -4.16 0.80
CA TYR A 119 0.99 -4.37 2.24
C TYR A 119 2.22 -3.78 2.95
N GLY A 120 2.01 -3.25 4.15
CA GLY A 120 2.95 -2.40 4.87
C GLY A 120 3.03 -0.99 4.28
N ASP A 121 3.45 -0.04 5.12
CA ASP A 121 3.58 1.37 4.81
C ASP A 121 4.93 1.63 4.10
N PRO A 122 4.94 2.23 2.90
CA PRO A 122 6.17 2.47 2.14
C PRO A 122 7.23 3.27 2.90
N THR A 123 6.80 4.12 3.83
CA THR A 123 7.69 5.00 4.61
C THR A 123 8.54 4.24 5.63
N ALA A 124 8.24 2.96 5.88
CA ALA A 124 9.08 2.07 6.69
C ALA A 124 10.41 1.71 6.01
N VAL A 125 10.45 1.77 4.68
CA VAL A 125 11.64 1.43 3.88
C VAL A 125 12.32 2.74 3.42
N PRO A 126 13.66 2.83 3.45
CA PRO A 126 14.36 4.03 3.03
C PRO A 126 14.03 4.48 1.60
N PHE A 127 13.89 5.79 1.41
CA PHE A 127 13.50 6.38 0.12
C PHE A 127 14.47 6.01 -1.03
N TYR A 128 15.78 5.88 -0.76
CA TYR A 128 16.77 5.50 -1.76
C TYR A 128 16.55 4.10 -2.35
N VAL A 129 15.81 3.22 -1.65
CA VAL A 129 15.41 1.91 -2.17
C VAL A 129 14.29 2.07 -3.20
N TRP A 130 13.34 2.97 -2.94
CA TRP A 130 12.16 3.19 -3.76
C TRP A 130 12.41 4.03 -5.00
N GLU A 131 13.16 5.12 -4.86
CA GLU A 131 13.39 6.10 -5.92
C GLU A 131 13.80 5.47 -7.27
N PRO A 132 14.84 4.62 -7.37
CA PRO A 132 15.22 4.03 -8.66
C PRO A 132 14.13 3.13 -9.25
N ILE A 133 13.31 2.48 -8.41
CA ILE A 133 12.21 1.60 -8.82
C ILE A 133 11.07 2.46 -9.39
N ILE A 134 10.68 3.51 -8.68
CA ILE A 134 9.60 4.42 -9.10
C ILE A 134 9.97 5.11 -10.41
N LEU A 135 11.20 5.63 -10.51
CA LEU A 135 11.69 6.30 -11.72
C LEU A 135 11.74 5.34 -12.91
N ALA A 136 12.19 4.10 -12.72
CA ALA A 136 12.20 3.10 -13.78
C ALA A 136 10.79 2.68 -14.20
N SER A 137 9.86 2.52 -13.26
CA SER A 137 8.47 2.19 -13.56
C SER A 137 7.73 3.27 -14.36
N GLY A 138 8.17 4.54 -14.28
CA GLY A 138 7.59 5.69 -14.99
C GLY A 138 6.21 6.14 -14.47
N SER A 139 5.47 5.25 -13.80
CA SER A 139 4.21 5.56 -13.15
C SER A 139 3.98 4.67 -11.95
N HIS A 140 3.23 5.19 -10.96
CA HIS A 140 3.03 4.49 -9.70
C HIS A 140 1.68 4.83 -9.07
N THR A 141 1.28 4.00 -8.12
CA THR A 141 0.22 4.31 -7.16
C THR A 141 0.70 4.03 -5.76
N GLY A 142 0.22 4.76 -4.75
CA GLY A 142 0.59 4.48 -3.37
C GLY A 142 -0.05 5.40 -2.36
N TYR A 143 -0.08 4.93 -1.11
CA TYR A 143 -0.63 5.67 0.01
C TYR A 143 0.08 5.28 1.31
N SER A 144 0.06 6.19 2.28
CA SER A 144 0.69 5.99 3.60
C SER A 144 -0.28 6.34 4.71
N HIS A 145 -0.38 5.46 5.72
CA HIS A 145 -1.04 5.78 7.00
C HIS A 145 -0.06 6.48 7.96
N ASN A 146 1.24 6.44 7.68
CA ASN A 146 2.28 7.13 8.44
C ASN A 146 2.57 8.55 7.91
N TRP A 147 1.64 9.13 7.14
CA TRP A 147 1.82 10.42 6.46
C TRP A 147 2.16 11.59 7.42
N LYS A 148 1.75 11.52 8.69
CA LYS A 148 2.06 12.52 9.73
C LYS A 148 3.53 12.50 10.19
N ASN A 149 4.18 11.34 10.14
CA ASN A 149 5.51 11.13 10.74
C ASN A 149 6.59 10.82 9.70
N CYS A 150 6.27 10.90 8.40
CA CYS A 150 7.19 10.59 7.33
C CYS A 150 7.85 11.85 6.75
N LYS A 151 8.98 11.66 6.04
CA LYS A 151 9.68 12.76 5.37
C LYS A 151 8.77 13.42 4.31
N PRO A 152 8.76 14.77 4.18
CA PRO A 152 7.89 15.48 3.24
C PRO A 152 8.00 15.06 1.77
N ILE A 153 9.15 14.51 1.36
CA ILE A 153 9.37 13.98 0.00
C ILE A 153 8.31 12.95 -0.40
N TRP A 154 7.77 12.19 0.55
CA TRP A 154 6.75 11.18 0.29
C TRP A 154 5.45 11.74 -0.28
N LYS A 155 5.16 13.03 -0.06
CA LYS A 155 4.00 13.71 -0.69
C LYS A 155 4.06 13.63 -2.21
N GLN A 156 5.25 13.61 -2.81
CA GLN A 156 5.40 13.53 -4.27
C GLN A 156 4.93 12.18 -4.82
N TYR A 157 4.94 11.12 -4.03
CA TYR A 157 4.75 9.74 -4.50
C TYR A 157 3.56 9.02 -3.88
N LEU A 158 3.12 9.46 -2.70
CA LEU A 158 2.07 8.81 -1.92
C LEU A 158 0.95 9.80 -1.60
N MET A 159 -0.25 9.28 -1.52
CA MET A 159 -1.38 9.98 -0.92
C MET A 159 -1.46 9.68 0.59
N ALA A 160 -2.00 10.60 1.37
CA ALA A 160 -2.34 10.33 2.76
C ALA A 160 -3.56 9.39 2.82
N SER A 161 -3.40 8.23 3.45
CA SER A 161 -4.50 7.29 3.69
C SER A 161 -5.24 7.70 4.96
N VAL A 162 -6.50 8.13 4.82
CA VAL A 162 -7.28 8.76 5.89
C VAL A 162 -8.65 8.10 6.06
N GLN A 163 -9.27 8.27 7.22
CA GLN A 163 -10.55 7.60 7.56
C GLN A 163 -11.68 8.55 7.94
N SER A 164 -11.43 9.85 8.07
CA SER A 164 -12.47 10.86 8.34
C SER A 164 -12.30 12.10 7.47
N GLU A 165 -13.36 12.90 7.35
CA GLU A 165 -13.33 14.19 6.66
C GLU A 165 -12.37 15.17 7.36
N LEU A 166 -12.39 15.20 8.69
CA LEU A 166 -11.47 16.05 9.45
C LEU A 166 -10.01 15.67 9.19
N GLU A 167 -9.68 14.39 9.21
CA GLU A 167 -8.33 13.92 8.92
C GLU A 167 -7.91 14.26 7.48
N ALA A 168 -8.83 14.11 6.52
CA ALA A 168 -8.59 14.49 5.14
C ALA A 168 -8.27 15.99 5.01
N ARG A 169 -9.07 16.87 5.64
CA ARG A 169 -8.83 18.32 5.65
C ARG A 169 -7.48 18.67 6.26
N VAL A 170 -7.10 18.03 7.37
CA VAL A 170 -5.79 18.24 8.00
C VAL A 170 -4.66 17.81 7.06
N ALA A 171 -4.73 16.62 6.46
CA ALA A 171 -3.71 16.16 5.51
C ALA A 171 -3.59 17.09 4.29
N GLN A 172 -4.72 17.53 3.73
CA GLN A 172 -4.80 18.44 2.59
C GLN A 172 -4.21 19.81 2.91
N SER A 173 -4.47 20.36 4.10
CA SER A 173 -3.86 21.63 4.56
C SER A 173 -2.33 21.55 4.64
N GLN A 174 -1.78 20.34 4.79
CA GLN A 174 -0.34 20.10 4.78
C GLN A 174 0.20 19.75 3.37
N GLY A 175 -0.62 19.84 2.32
CA GLY A 175 -0.23 19.60 0.93
C GLY A 175 -0.21 18.13 0.51
N TRP A 176 -0.90 17.24 1.23
CA TRP A 176 -1.17 15.88 0.77
C TRP A 176 -2.43 15.84 -0.11
N ARG A 177 -2.40 15.05 -1.18
CA ARG A 177 -3.64 14.46 -1.70
C ARG A 177 -4.06 13.30 -0.81
N THR A 178 -5.35 13.04 -0.69
CA THR A 178 -5.90 12.03 0.23
C THR A 178 -6.59 10.88 -0.48
N PHE A 179 -6.38 9.68 0.05
CA PHE A 179 -7.17 8.49 -0.23
C PHE A 179 -7.99 8.16 1.01
N ARG A 180 -9.30 8.44 0.98
CA ARG A 180 -10.20 8.32 2.12
C ARG A 180 -11.03 7.04 2.02
N ILE A 181 -10.95 6.16 3.02
CA ILE A 181 -11.91 5.04 3.12
C ILE A 181 -13.17 5.55 3.80
N ILE A 182 -14.33 5.22 3.24
CA ILE A 182 -15.64 5.65 3.74
C ILE A 182 -16.60 4.48 3.95
N ALA A 183 -17.60 4.66 4.81
CA ALA A 183 -18.68 3.69 4.95
C ALA A 183 -19.50 3.58 3.65
N PRO A 184 -20.20 2.44 3.40
CA PRO A 184 -20.84 2.19 2.10
C PRO A 184 -21.85 3.26 1.64
N ASN A 185 -22.49 3.97 2.57
CA ASN A 185 -23.50 4.99 2.28
C ASN A 185 -23.05 6.41 2.64
N ALA A 186 -21.78 6.58 3.04
CA ALA A 186 -21.27 7.90 3.38
C ALA A 186 -21.15 8.79 2.12
N PRO A 187 -21.41 10.10 2.25
CA PRO A 187 -21.25 11.03 1.14
C PRO A 187 -19.77 11.28 0.81
N LEU A 188 -19.53 11.70 -0.43
CA LEU A 188 -18.25 12.27 -0.85
C LEU A 188 -18.16 13.72 -0.38
N ASN A 189 -16.92 14.20 -0.20
CA ASN A 189 -16.66 15.63 -0.06
C ASN A 189 -16.59 16.28 -1.45
N ASP A 190 -16.80 17.61 -1.52
CA ASP A 190 -16.77 18.34 -2.79
C ASP A 190 -15.42 18.27 -3.53
N ASN A 191 -14.32 17.99 -2.81
CA ASN A 191 -12.96 18.00 -3.34
C ASN A 191 -12.34 16.60 -3.56
N GLU A 192 -13.17 15.56 -3.60
CA GLU A 192 -12.76 14.19 -3.91
C GLU A 192 -13.74 13.52 -4.89
N ILE A 193 -13.27 12.47 -5.56
CA ILE A 193 -14.11 11.62 -6.40
C ILE A 193 -14.12 10.19 -5.86
N LEU A 194 -15.12 9.40 -6.22
CA LEU A 194 -15.11 7.97 -5.91
C LEU A 194 -14.03 7.26 -6.73
N CYS A 195 -13.41 6.23 -6.13
CA CYS A 195 -12.45 5.38 -6.83
C CYS A 195 -13.08 4.86 -8.12
N ARG A 196 -12.41 5.11 -9.26
CA ARG A 196 -12.92 4.74 -10.59
C ARG A 196 -13.24 3.24 -10.72
N HIS A 197 -12.49 2.38 -10.01
CA HIS A 197 -12.78 0.94 -9.99
C HIS A 197 -14.06 0.59 -9.21
N THR A 198 -14.38 1.38 -8.19
CA THR A 198 -15.58 1.19 -7.36
C THR A 198 -16.82 1.73 -8.08
N GLU A 199 -16.66 2.78 -8.89
CA GLU A 199 -17.69 3.24 -9.84
C GLU A 199 -17.95 2.21 -10.94
N ASP A 200 -16.87 1.70 -11.56
CA ASP A 200 -16.92 0.69 -12.62
C ASP A 200 -15.76 -0.31 -12.46
N ASN A 201 -16.10 -1.57 -12.16
CA ASN A 201 -15.12 -2.63 -11.92
C ASN A 201 -14.29 -3.00 -13.16
N MET A 202 -14.64 -2.50 -14.35
CA MET A 202 -13.85 -2.61 -15.57
C MET A 202 -12.66 -1.66 -15.58
N ILE A 203 -12.72 -0.53 -14.85
CA ILE A 203 -11.63 0.42 -14.75
C ILE A 203 -10.61 -0.11 -13.75
N ARG A 204 -9.44 -0.50 -14.25
CA ARG A 204 -8.33 -1.02 -13.42
C ARG A 204 -7.40 0.10 -13.00
N CYS A 205 -6.68 -0.09 -11.90
CA CYS A 205 -5.70 0.88 -11.40
C CYS A 205 -4.61 1.19 -12.44
N GLU A 206 -4.17 0.18 -13.21
CA GLU A 206 -3.21 0.35 -14.31
C GLU A 206 -3.68 1.35 -15.40
N ILE A 207 -5.00 1.56 -15.51
CA ILE A 207 -5.61 2.45 -16.50
C ILE A 207 -5.77 3.86 -15.92
N CYS A 208 -6.30 3.99 -14.70
CA CYS A 208 -6.61 5.31 -14.15
C CYS A 208 -5.41 6.04 -13.53
N MET A 209 -4.52 5.30 -12.84
CA MET A 209 -3.31 5.83 -12.20
C MET A 209 -3.51 7.14 -11.43
N LEU A 210 -4.66 7.27 -10.75
CA LEU A 210 -5.01 8.49 -10.02
C LEU A 210 -4.34 8.59 -8.65
N CYS A 211 -3.92 7.45 -8.07
CA CYS A 211 -3.40 7.42 -6.71
C CYS A 211 -1.87 7.66 -6.64
N ASP A 212 -1.38 8.72 -7.27
CA ASP A 212 0.03 8.95 -7.63
C ASP A 212 0.72 10.08 -6.84
N GLY A 213 0.28 10.34 -5.61
CA GLY A 213 0.84 11.41 -4.78
C GLY A 213 0.44 12.81 -5.22
N LYS A 214 1.31 13.80 -5.02
CA LYS A 214 1.04 15.23 -5.24
C LYS A 214 0.91 15.54 -6.73
N SER A 215 -0.26 16.02 -7.12
CA SER A 215 -0.58 16.50 -8.47
C SER A 215 -1.84 17.38 -8.43
N ASN A 216 -2.28 17.87 -9.60
CA ASN A 216 -3.55 18.61 -9.73
C ASN A 216 -4.77 17.67 -9.89
N LYS A 217 -4.57 16.35 -9.77
CA LYS A 217 -5.65 15.35 -9.82
C LYS A 217 -6.51 15.41 -8.54
N PRO A 218 -7.77 14.95 -8.57
CA PRO A 218 -8.67 15.03 -7.42
C PRO A 218 -8.20 14.15 -6.25
N ASN A 219 -8.66 14.43 -5.02
CA ASN A 219 -8.59 13.45 -3.94
C ASN A 219 -9.50 12.25 -4.26
N ILE A 220 -9.25 11.12 -3.62
CA ILE A 220 -9.97 9.88 -3.91
C ILE A 220 -10.64 9.37 -2.64
N ALA A 221 -11.92 9.02 -2.73
CA ALA A 221 -12.60 8.21 -1.74
C ALA A 221 -12.78 6.78 -2.25
N ASP A 222 -12.77 5.80 -1.37
CA ASP A 222 -13.18 4.44 -1.68
C ASP A 222 -14.12 3.91 -0.61
N ARG A 223 -15.20 3.27 -1.04
CA ARG A 223 -16.14 2.65 -0.10
C ARG A 223 -15.49 1.39 0.45
N VAL A 224 -15.57 1.20 1.76
CA VAL A 224 -15.05 -0.02 2.39
C VAL A 224 -15.69 -1.26 1.73
N HIS A 225 -14.85 -2.21 1.36
CA HIS A 225 -15.21 -3.40 0.61
C HIS A 225 -14.39 -4.61 1.06
N GLY A 226 -14.86 -5.81 0.72
CA GLY A 226 -14.21 -7.08 1.07
C GLY A 226 -15.11 -7.96 1.94
N LEU A 227 -14.51 -8.68 2.89
CA LEU A 227 -15.25 -9.58 3.77
C LEU A 227 -16.23 -8.79 4.66
N LYS A 228 -17.45 -9.31 4.84
CA LYS A 228 -18.52 -8.65 5.60
C LYS A 228 -18.09 -8.21 7.01
N TRP A 229 -17.32 -9.04 7.70
CA TRP A 229 -16.84 -8.72 9.05
C TRP A 229 -15.84 -7.55 9.06
N LYS A 230 -15.02 -7.37 8.01
CA LYS A 230 -14.12 -6.21 7.87
C LYS A 230 -14.90 -4.93 7.67
N ILE A 231 -15.93 -4.99 6.83
CA ILE A 231 -16.85 -3.87 6.58
C ILE A 231 -17.55 -3.47 7.89
N SER A 232 -18.10 -4.43 8.62
CA SER A 232 -18.75 -4.18 9.91
C SER A 232 -17.79 -3.55 10.94
N ASN A 233 -16.57 -4.07 11.04
CA ASN A 233 -15.54 -3.51 11.93
C ASN A 233 -15.16 -2.07 11.54
N PHE A 234 -15.05 -1.80 10.25
CA PHE A 234 -14.75 -0.44 9.77
C PHE A 234 -15.88 0.54 10.07
N ILE A 235 -17.15 0.14 9.90
CA ILE A 235 -18.30 0.97 10.24
C ILE A 235 -18.29 1.33 11.72
N LYS A 236 -18.13 0.33 12.61
CA LYS A 236 -18.01 0.55 14.06
C LYS A 236 -16.87 1.49 14.43
N TYR A 237 -15.70 1.31 13.79
CA TYR A 237 -14.56 2.20 14.00
C TYR A 237 -14.87 3.64 13.55
N SER A 238 -15.54 3.79 12.41
CA SER A 238 -15.86 5.11 11.84
C SER A 238 -16.83 5.88 12.74
N GLU A 239 -17.82 5.21 13.34
CA GLU A 239 -18.76 5.83 14.29
C GLU A 239 -18.09 6.39 15.55
N VAL A 240 -16.89 5.90 15.91
CA VAL A 240 -16.12 6.36 17.08
C VAL A 240 -15.15 7.50 16.74
N VAL A 241 -14.79 7.66 15.47
CA VAL A 241 -13.74 8.60 15.01
C VAL A 241 -14.34 9.82 14.28
N ILE A 242 -15.64 9.80 13.95
CA ILE A 242 -16.40 10.92 13.40
C ILE A 242 -16.80 11.89 14.52
#